data_AF-A0A353DMI5-F1
#
_entry.id   AF-A0A353DMI5-F1
#
_cell.length_a   1.000
_cell.length_b   1.000
_cell.length_c   1.000
_cell.angle_alpha   90.00
_cell.angle_beta   90.00
_cell.angle_gamma   90.00
#
_symmetry.space_group_name_H-M   'P 1'
#
loop_
_entity.id
_entity.type
_entity.pdbx_description
1 polymer ?
#
loop_
_entity_poly.entity_id
_entity_poly.type
_entity_poly.pdbx_seq_one_letter_code
_entity_poly.pdbx_strand_id
1 'polypeptide(L)'
;MKKYSKNQLERYPIYLKYFKELEAQGEETISSPKIAKVLGYSEEQIRKDLQAVSTVPGRPKKGRNIAKLVDTLETFLGYRGEVKAVIIGCGHLGQALLHYPNFAD
;
A
#
# COMPACT_ATOMS: atom_id res chain seq x y z
N MET A 1 -3.01 18.23 10.47
CA MET A 1 -2.71 16.86 9.97
C MET A 1 -4.01 16.20 9.52
N LYS A 2 -4.06 15.62 8.31
CA LYS A 2 -5.19 14.76 7.90
C LYS A 2 -5.26 13.58 8.88
N LYS A 3 -6.42 13.34 9.49
CA LYS A 3 -6.68 12.18 10.34
C LYS A 3 -7.10 11.00 9.46
N TYR A 4 -6.40 9.88 9.57
CA TYR A 4 -6.79 8.61 8.94
C TYR A 4 -7.32 7.67 10.00
N SER A 5 -8.37 6.89 9.68
CA SER A 5 -8.83 5.84 10.59
C SER A 5 -7.86 4.67 10.59
N LYS A 6 -7.85 3.88 11.67
CA LYS A 6 -7.04 2.65 11.76
C LYS A 6 -7.33 1.72 10.58
N ASN A 7 -8.61 1.49 10.30
CA ASN A 7 -9.05 0.64 9.18
C ASN A 7 -8.60 1.19 7.82
N GLN A 8 -8.49 2.51 7.65
CA GLN A 8 -7.93 3.09 6.41
C GLN A 8 -6.45 2.76 6.26
N LEU A 9 -5.67 2.92 7.34
CA LEU A 9 -4.24 2.65 7.32
C LEU A 9 -3.94 1.17 7.06
N GLU A 10 -4.74 0.25 7.62
CA GLU A 10 -4.61 -1.20 7.40
C GLU A 10 -4.88 -1.62 5.94
N ARG A 11 -5.65 -0.84 5.17
CA ARG A 11 -5.95 -1.16 3.77
C ARG A 11 -4.84 -0.74 2.80
N TYR A 12 -4.06 0.28 3.11
CA TYR A 12 -3.04 0.77 2.18
C TYR A 12 -1.95 -0.25 1.82
N PRO A 13 -1.42 -1.06 2.75
CA PRO A 13 -0.51 -2.16 2.40
C PRO A 13 -1.17 -3.20 1.48
N ILE A 14 -2.46 -3.47 1.66
CA ILE A 14 -3.23 -4.41 0.81
C ILE A 14 -3.34 -3.83 -0.61
N TYR A 15 -3.67 -2.55 -0.74
CA TYR A 15 -3.71 -1.87 -2.05
C TYR A 15 -2.34 -1.89 -2.73
N LEU A 16 -1.28 -1.57 -1.98
CA LEU A 16 0.08 -1.55 -2.50
C LEU A 16 0.50 -2.92 -3.02
N LYS A 17 0.24 -3.99 -2.26
CA LYS A 17 0.53 -5.36 -2.70
C LYS A 17 -0.16 -5.68 -4.02
N TYR A 18 -1.46 -5.40 -4.10
CA TYR A 18 -2.24 -5.64 -5.32
C TYR A 18 -1.74 -4.81 -6.51
N PHE A 19 -1.35 -3.56 -6.31
CA PHE A 19 -0.81 -2.72 -7.38
C PHE A 19 0.55 -3.21 -7.87
N LYS A 20 1.43 -3.69 -6.99
CA LYS A 20 2.69 -4.33 -7.38
C LYS A 20 2.48 -5.61 -8.19
N GLU A 21 1.46 -6.41 -7.83
CA GLU A 21 1.10 -7.60 -8.60
C GLU A 21 0.64 -7.24 -10.03
N LEU A 22 -0.19 -6.20 -10.17
CA LEU A 22 -0.64 -5.71 -11.47
C LEU A 22 0.51 -5.10 -12.30
N GLU A 23 1.39 -4.34 -11.65
CA GLU A 23 2.58 -3.77 -12.29
C GLU A 23 3.49 -4.88 -12.84
N ALA A 24 3.70 -5.94 -12.06
CA ALA A 24 4.45 -7.13 -12.51
C ALA A 24 3.77 -7.88 -13.67
N GLN A 25 2.45 -7.75 -13.81
CA GLN A 25 1.67 -8.29 -14.94
C GLN A 25 1.66 -7.36 -16.16
N GLY A 26 2.29 -6.18 -16.09
CA GLY A 26 2.35 -5.21 -17.20
C GLY A 26 1.09 -4.34 -17.35
N GLU A 27 0.20 -4.34 -16.35
CA GLU A 27 -0.98 -3.48 -16.36
C GLU A 27 -0.60 -2.02 -16.06
N GLU A 28 -1.01 -1.09 -16.92
CA GLU A 28 -0.64 0.32 -16.76
C GLU A 28 -1.64 1.11 -15.91
N THR A 29 -2.92 0.72 -15.96
CA THR A 29 -4.01 1.50 -15.36
C THR A 29 -5.04 0.62 -14.66
N ILE A 30 -5.64 1.17 -13.61
CA ILE A 30 -6.71 0.51 -12.87
C ILE A 30 -7.82 1.48 -12.46
N SER A 31 -9.06 1.00 -12.49
CA SER A 31 -10.26 1.75 -12.10
C SER A 31 -10.71 1.37 -10.68
N SER A 32 -11.34 2.30 -9.97
CA SER A 32 -11.90 2.03 -8.63
C SER A 32 -12.88 0.85 -8.59
N PRO A 33 -13.78 0.65 -9.59
CA PRO A 33 -14.63 -0.54 -9.65
C PRO A 33 -13.85 -1.86 -9.72
N LYS A 34 -12.76 -1.92 -10.50
CA LYS A 34 -11.92 -3.13 -10.61
C LYS A 34 -11.26 -3.46 -9.27
N ILE A 35 -10.75 -2.45 -8.57
CA ILE A 35 -10.15 -2.60 -7.22
C ILE A 35 -11.21 -3.09 -6.23
N ALA A 36 -12.36 -2.43 -6.20
CA ALA A 36 -13.49 -2.76 -5.31
C ALA A 36 -13.93 -4.23 -5.48
N LYS A 37 -14.09 -4.68 -6.72
CA LYS A 37 -14.47 -6.06 -7.05
C LYS A 37 -13.45 -7.09 -6.58
N VAL A 38 -12.16 -6.84 -6.80
CA VAL A 38 -11.10 -7.81 -6.46
C VAL A 38 -10.81 -7.84 -4.96
N LEU A 39 -10.83 -6.69 -4.30
CA LEU A 39 -10.50 -6.58 -2.88
C LEU A 39 -11.73 -6.67 -1.95
N GLY A 40 -12.93 -6.79 -2.49
CA GLY A 40 -14.16 -6.93 -1.70
C GLY A 40 -14.58 -5.66 -0.96
N TYR A 41 -14.22 -4.48 -1.47
CA TYR A 41 -14.59 -3.18 -0.89
C TYR A 41 -15.64 -2.46 -1.74
N SER A 42 -16.31 -1.46 -1.18
CA SER A 42 -17.18 -0.59 -1.97
C SER A 42 -16.35 0.39 -2.82
N GLU A 43 -16.83 0.71 -4.02
CA GLU A 43 -16.17 1.69 -4.90
C GLU A 43 -16.03 3.05 -4.22
N GLU A 44 -17.02 3.45 -3.42
CA GLU A 44 -16.98 4.70 -2.66
C GLU A 44 -15.83 4.71 -1.65
N GLN A 45 -15.60 3.59 -0.95
CA GLN A 45 -14.50 3.47 0.01
C GLN A 45 -13.14 3.56 -0.70
N ILE A 46 -12.95 2.81 -1.79
CA ILE A 46 -11.73 2.88 -2.61
C ILE A 46 -11.47 4.31 -3.08
N ARG A 47 -12.51 4.98 -3.58
CA ARG A 47 -12.40 6.35 -4.09
C ARG A 47 -12.00 7.33 -2.99
N LYS A 48 -12.61 7.23 -1.80
CA LYS A 48 -12.27 8.05 -0.62
C LYS A 48 -10.82 7.81 -0.18
N ASP A 49 -10.42 6.55 -0.03
CA ASP A 49 -9.07 6.19 0.41
C ASP A 49 -8.01 6.68 -0.57
N LEU A 50 -8.19 6.40 -1.86
CA LEU A 50 -7.25 6.82 -2.89
C LEU A 50 -7.23 8.34 -3.10
N GLN A 51 -8.32 9.08 -2.85
CA GLN A 51 -8.31 10.55 -2.85
C GLN A 51 -7.62 11.13 -1.62
N ALA A 52 -7.60 10.39 -0.51
CA ALA A 52 -6.97 10.87 0.71
C ALA A 52 -5.44 10.93 0.58
N VAL A 53 -4.85 9.94 -0.12
CA VAL A 53 -3.39 9.77 -0.29
C VAL A 53 -2.81 10.25 -1.63
N SER A 54 -3.58 10.26 -2.71
CA SER A 54 -3.10 10.68 -4.04
C SER A 54 -3.60 12.07 -4.40
N THR A 55 -2.66 12.96 -4.75
CA THR A 55 -2.95 14.29 -5.30
C THR A 55 -3.42 14.24 -6.75
N VAL A 56 -3.13 13.15 -7.47
CA VAL A 56 -3.50 12.99 -8.88
C VAL A 56 -4.92 12.45 -8.99
N PRO A 57 -5.86 13.19 -9.61
CA PRO A 57 -7.20 12.69 -9.90
C PRO A 57 -7.14 11.57 -10.95
N GLY A 58 -7.99 10.55 -10.79
CA GLY A 58 -8.17 9.53 -11.82
C GLY A 58 -8.75 10.12 -13.09
N ARG A 59 -8.37 9.57 -14.26
CA ARG A 59 -8.93 10.00 -15.54
C ARG A 59 -10.26 9.27 -15.78
N PRO A 60 -11.34 9.99 -16.16
CA PRO A 60 -12.59 9.34 -16.57
C PRO A 60 -12.31 8.29 -17.66
N LYS A 61 -12.92 7.10 -17.53
CA LYS A 61 -12.75 5.92 -18.42
C LYS A 61 -11.36 5.27 -18.47
N LYS A 62 -10.27 6.00 -18.17
CA LYS A 62 -8.89 5.47 -18.15
C LYS A 62 -8.41 4.97 -16.79
N GLY A 63 -9.05 5.37 -15.69
CA GLY A 63 -8.62 5.00 -14.34
C GLY A 63 -7.37 5.75 -13.87
N ARG A 64 -6.62 5.16 -12.96
CA ARG A 64 -5.37 5.69 -12.39
C ARG A 64 -4.19 4.85 -12.85
N ASN A 65 -3.05 5.51 -13.07
CA ASN A 65 -1.82 4.82 -13.43
C ASN A 65 -1.28 4.03 -12.24
N ILE A 66 -0.95 2.76 -12.45
CA ILE A 66 -0.54 1.82 -11.39
C ILE A 66 0.82 2.23 -10.80
N ALA A 67 1.82 2.51 -11.63
CA ALA A 67 3.16 2.92 -11.16
C ALA A 67 3.09 4.17 -10.25
N LYS A 68 2.27 5.16 -10.60
CA LYS A 68 2.04 6.35 -9.76
C LYS A 68 1.35 6.01 -8.44
N LEU A 69 0.44 5.05 -8.42
CA LEU A 69 -0.23 4.61 -7.19
C LEU A 69 0.75 3.88 -6.27
N VAL A 70 1.61 3.02 -6.82
CA VAL A 70 2.68 2.35 -6.09
C VAL A 70 3.59 3.40 -5.45
N ASP A 71 4.11 4.34 -6.23
CA ASP A 71 4.98 5.41 -5.74
C ASP A 71 4.33 6.27 -4.65
N THR A 72 3.07 6.65 -4.85
CA THR A 72 2.31 7.43 -3.87
C THR A 72 2.16 6.67 -2.55
N LEU A 73 1.82 5.38 -2.61
CA LEU A 73 1.61 4.56 -1.41
C LEU A 73 2.91 4.21 -0.71
N GLU A 74 3.98 3.89 -1.43
CA GLU A 74 5.30 3.67 -0.84
C GLU A 74 5.81 4.90 -0.11
N THR A 75 5.64 6.08 -0.71
CA THR A 75 6.00 7.36 -0.09
C THR A 75 5.12 7.64 1.14
N PHE A 76 3.81 7.44 1.03
CA PHE A 76 2.87 7.65 2.12
C PHE A 76 3.10 6.71 3.31
N LEU A 77 3.43 5.43 3.04
CA LEU A 77 3.70 4.41 4.05
C LEU A 77 5.12 4.46 4.62
N GLY A 78 6.01 5.28 4.02
CA GLY A 78 7.40 5.42 4.44
C GLY A 78 8.31 4.27 3.99
N TYR A 79 7.95 3.54 2.93
CA TYR A 79 8.71 2.38 2.43
C TYR A 79 9.92 2.76 1.56
N ARG A 80 10.09 4.04 1.24
CA ARG A 80 11.24 4.55 0.45
C ARG A 80 12.49 4.85 1.28
N GLY A 81 12.46 4.64 2.59
CA GLY A 81 13.58 4.92 3.49
C GLY A 81 13.90 3.75 4.41
N GLU A 82 15.12 3.76 4.94
CA GLU A 82 15.52 2.82 5.99
C GLU A 82 14.79 3.14 7.29
N VAL A 83 14.15 2.12 7.86
CA VAL A 83 13.52 2.22 9.18
C VAL A 83 14.46 1.60 10.19
N LYS A 84 15.09 2.44 11.02
CA LYS A 84 15.88 1.96 12.15
C LYS A 84 14.94 1.39 13.22
N ALA A 85 15.14 0.13 13.57
CA ALA A 85 14.39 -0.57 14.62
C ALA A 85 15.35 -1.16 15.66
N VAL A 86 14.87 -1.32 16.89
CA VAL A 86 15.60 -1.99 17.98
C VAL A 86 14.73 -3.10 18.55
N ILE A 87 15.33 -4.23 18.88
CA ILE A 87 14.66 -5.35 19.56
C ILE A 87 15.11 -5.33 21.02
N ILE A 88 14.16 -5.30 21.95
CA ILE A 88 14.43 -5.42 23.39
C ILE A 88 13.98 -6.81 23.83
N GLY A 89 14.97 -7.63 24.21
CA GLY A 89 14.77 -9.02 24.62
C GLY A 89 14.99 -10.03 23.49
N CYS A 90 16.11 -10.76 23.55
CA CYS A 90 16.52 -11.73 22.52
C CYS A 90 16.32 -13.18 22.98
N GLY A 91 15.13 -13.48 23.53
CA GLY A 91 14.66 -14.86 23.75
C GLY A 91 14.21 -15.52 22.43
N HIS A 92 13.50 -16.64 22.49
CA HIS A 92 13.11 -17.40 21.29
C HIS A 92 12.46 -16.56 20.17
N LEU A 93 11.50 -15.68 20.51
CA LEU A 93 10.86 -14.79 19.52
C LEU A 93 11.80 -13.71 19.00
N GLY A 94 12.59 -13.10 19.89
CA GLY A 94 13.56 -12.07 19.49
C GLY A 94 14.62 -12.63 18.54
N GLN A 95 15.10 -13.85 18.82
CA GLN A 95 16.00 -14.58 17.92
C GLN A 95 15.30 -14.92 16.59
N ALA A 96 14.05 -15.37 16.61
CA ALA A 96 13.31 -15.66 15.37
C ALA A 96 13.16 -14.41 14.48
N LEU A 97 12.93 -13.24 15.08
CA LEU A 97 12.86 -11.97 14.34
C LEU A 97 14.23 -11.55 13.81
N LEU A 98 15.31 -11.69 14.59
CA LEU A 98 16.68 -11.38 14.15
C LEU A 98 17.15 -12.25 12.98
N HIS A 99 16.71 -13.51 12.92
CA HIS A 99 17.05 -14.43 11.84
C HIS A 99 16.04 -14.41 10.67
N TYR A 100 15.08 -13.49 10.68
CA TYR A 100 14.14 -13.37 9.56
C TYR A 100 14.90 -12.84 8.34
N PRO A 101 14.90 -13.53 7.18
CA PRO A 101 15.73 -13.15 6.03
C PRO A 101 15.52 -11.72 5.53
N ASN A 102 14.30 -11.19 5.62
CA ASN A 102 14.01 -9.82 5.20
C ASN A 102 14.40 -8.74 6.23
N PHE A 103 14.96 -9.15 7.38
CA PHE A 103 15.63 -8.29 8.36
C PHE A 103 17.12 -8.58 8.47
N ALA A 104 17.61 -9.61 7.76
CA ALA A 104 19.02 -9.98 7.70
C ALA A 104 19.68 -9.28 6.50
N ASP A 105 19.76 -7.95 6.57
CA ASP A 105 20.65 -7.12 5.75
C ASP A 105 21.84 -6.65 6.60
#